data_AF-A0A831XX40-F1
#
_entry.id   AF-A0A831XX40-F1
#
_cell.length_a   1.000
_cell.length_b   1.000
_cell.length_c   1.000
_cell.angle_alpha   90.00
_cell.angle_beta   90.00
_cell.angle_gamma   90.00
#
_symmetry.space_group_name_H-M   'P 1'
#
loop_
_entity.id
_entity.type
_entity.pdbx_description
1 polymer ?
#
loop_
_entity_poly.entity_id
_entity_poly.type
_entity_poly.pdbx_seq_one_letter_code
_entity_poly.pdbx_strand_id
1 'polypeptide(L)'
;MPMHSASYVLFLFLLLFGPLAFGTVENWSGAVLNIGAALSFLVLAAYLALKKKKVLRIPGALPLLLLPGYMLLQMIPLPPQLVELLSPATFDLYRPLLELEPERHYIPLTVNRKNTLLMFFAFSSYGLAYMLTLYHCRKPELLKKTVIIVVFLAIIIAVEAIIQKLTSPDMIYW
;
A
#
# COMPACT_ATOMS: atom_id res chain seq x y z
N MET A 1 22.99 15.37 -1.26
CA MET A 1 22.47 14.77 0.00
C MET A 1 22.85 13.30 0.06
N PRO A 2 23.15 12.71 1.24
CA PRO A 2 23.36 11.27 1.33
C PRO A 2 22.10 10.54 0.84
N MET A 3 22.23 9.50 0.00
CA MET A 3 21.07 8.75 -0.55
C MET A 3 20.16 8.21 0.56
N HIS A 4 20.73 7.81 1.70
CA HIS A 4 19.98 7.45 2.90
C HIS A 4 19.08 8.58 3.43
N SER A 5 19.57 9.82 3.43
CA SER A 5 18.80 10.98 3.87
C SER A 5 17.65 11.29 2.90
N ALA A 6 17.85 11.09 1.60
CA ALA A 6 16.80 11.26 0.60
C ALA A 6 15.63 10.28 0.82
N SER A 7 15.92 8.99 1.04
CA SER A 7 14.89 8.00 1.40
C SER A 7 14.14 8.39 2.69
N TYR A 8 14.86 8.85 3.71
CA TYR A 8 14.22 9.27 4.96
C TYR A 8 13.31 10.49 4.78
N VAL A 9 13.70 11.48 3.97
CA VAL A 9 12.87 12.64 3.66
C VAL A 9 11.60 12.22 2.91
N LEU A 10 11.72 11.35 1.90
CA LEU A 10 10.55 10.81 1.19
C LEU A 10 9.63 10.02 2.14
N PHE A 11 10.21 9.24 3.05
CA PHE A 11 9.45 8.52 4.07
C PHE A 11 8.67 9.47 4.99
N LEU A 12 9.30 10.55 5.48
CA LEU A 12 8.61 11.56 6.28
C LEU A 12 7.53 12.29 5.49
N PHE A 13 7.79 12.61 4.23
CA PHE A 13 6.78 13.17 3.34
C PHE A 13 5.55 12.27 3.25
N LEU A 14 5.73 10.96 3.05
CA LEU A 14 4.62 10.00 2.99
C LEU A 14 3.83 9.92 4.29
N LEU A 15 4.50 9.98 5.46
CA LEU A 15 3.83 9.99 6.76
C LEU A 15 3.00 11.25 7.00
N LEU A 16 3.45 12.39 6.46
CA LEU A 16 2.70 13.65 6.55
C LEU A 16 1.56 13.68 5.54
N PHE A 17 1.87 13.30 4.30
CA PHE A 17 0.92 13.31 3.20
C PHE A 17 -0.20 12.30 3.43
N GLY A 18 0.07 11.11 3.96
CA GLY A 18 -0.92 10.06 4.19
C GLY A 18 -2.19 10.57 4.89
N PRO A 19 -2.12 11.02 6.15
CA PRO A 19 -3.29 11.53 6.87
C PRO A 19 -3.97 12.73 6.20
N LEU A 20 -3.20 13.63 5.58
CA LEU A 20 -3.74 14.77 4.85
C LEU A 20 -4.47 14.34 3.56
N ALA A 21 -4.00 13.26 2.93
CA ALA A 21 -4.49 12.71 1.68
C ALA A 21 -5.62 11.70 1.87
N PHE A 22 -5.72 11.04 3.04
CA PHE A 22 -6.89 10.28 3.48
C PHE A 22 -8.16 11.14 3.49
N GLY A 23 -7.99 12.45 3.36
CA GLY A 23 -9.06 13.37 3.10
C GLY A 23 -9.69 13.33 1.70
N THR A 24 -9.15 12.52 0.79
CA THR A 24 -9.56 12.53 -0.61
C THR A 24 -9.66 11.08 -1.09
N VAL A 25 -10.87 10.62 -1.39
CA VAL A 25 -11.19 9.29 -1.96
C VAL A 25 -10.67 9.10 -3.39
N GLU A 26 -9.73 9.93 -3.81
CA GLU A 26 -9.33 10.11 -5.19
C GLU A 26 -8.13 9.23 -5.56
N ASN A 27 -8.15 8.70 -6.78
CA ASN A 27 -7.11 7.77 -7.25
C ASN A 27 -5.70 8.39 -7.28
N TRP A 28 -5.59 9.71 -7.42
CA TRP A 28 -4.29 10.40 -7.45
C TRP A 28 -3.58 10.37 -6.10
N SER A 29 -4.34 10.45 -4.99
CA SER A 29 -3.78 10.48 -3.64
C SER A 29 -3.13 9.13 -3.30
N GLY A 30 -3.82 8.04 -3.64
CA GLY A 30 -3.30 6.69 -3.58
C GLY A 30 -2.09 6.47 -4.48
N ALA A 31 -2.09 7.03 -5.70
CA ALA A 31 -0.94 6.93 -6.61
C ALA A 31 0.32 7.61 -6.04
N VAL A 32 0.19 8.79 -5.42
CA VAL A 32 1.31 9.49 -4.77
C VAL A 32 1.88 8.66 -3.63
N LEU A 33 1.03 8.07 -2.77
CA LEU A 33 1.48 7.19 -1.70
C LEU A 33 2.20 5.94 -2.23
N ASN A 34 1.61 5.31 -3.26
CA ASN A 34 2.17 4.08 -3.83
C ASN A 34 3.53 4.32 -4.49
N ILE A 35 3.61 5.32 -5.37
CA ILE A 35 4.84 5.67 -6.10
C ILE A 35 5.89 6.18 -5.12
N GLY A 36 5.52 7.04 -4.17
CA GLY A 36 6.46 7.59 -3.20
C GLY A 36 7.04 6.51 -2.27
N ALA A 37 6.23 5.54 -1.83
CA ALA A 37 6.73 4.41 -1.05
C ALA A 37 7.73 3.55 -1.83
N ALA A 38 7.40 3.24 -3.10
CA ALA A 38 8.29 2.51 -3.99
C ALA A 38 9.61 3.26 -4.25
N LEU A 39 9.54 4.56 -4.57
CA LEU A 39 10.73 5.39 -4.78
C LEU A 39 11.61 5.48 -3.53
N SER A 40 11.00 5.73 -2.37
CA SER A 40 11.73 5.80 -1.10
C SER A 40 12.45 4.49 -0.78
N PHE A 41 11.80 3.36 -1.03
CA PHE A 41 12.39 2.04 -0.86
C PHE A 41 13.51 1.77 -1.88
N LEU A 42 13.31 2.09 -3.16
CA LEU A 42 14.34 1.90 -4.20
C LEU A 42 15.60 2.72 -3.91
N VAL A 43 15.44 3.97 -3.46
CA VAL A 43 16.58 4.81 -3.04
C VAL A 43 17.32 4.18 -1.86
N LEU A 44 16.60 3.64 -0.87
CA LEU A 44 17.20 2.92 0.24
C LEU A 44 17.92 1.64 -0.23
N ALA A 45 17.27 0.82 -1.05
CA ALA A 45 17.81 -0.43 -1.57
C ALA A 45 19.08 -0.18 -2.38
N ALA A 46 19.08 0.83 -3.27
CA ALA A 46 20.27 1.25 -4.01
C ALA A 46 21.40 1.69 -3.07
N TYR A 47 21.11 2.47 -2.04
CA TYR A 47 22.11 2.86 -1.04
C TYR A 47 22.71 1.65 -0.31
N LEU A 48 21.88 0.68 0.10
CA LEU A 48 22.34 -0.52 0.80
C LEU A 48 23.20 -1.42 -0.10
N ALA A 49 22.79 -1.59 -1.36
CA ALA A 49 23.54 -2.33 -2.37
C ALA A 49 24.91 -1.69 -2.65
N LEU A 50 24.94 -0.38 -2.91
CA LEU A 50 26.17 0.38 -3.17
C LEU A 50 27.14 0.36 -1.99
N LYS A 51 26.63 0.34 -0.75
CA LYS A 51 27.44 0.28 0.47
C LYS A 51 27.68 -1.14 0.98
N LYS A 52 27.26 -2.18 0.24
CA LYS A 52 27.35 -3.60 0.62
C LYS A 52 26.92 -3.87 2.08
N LYS A 53 25.89 -3.16 2.53
CA LYS A 53 25.39 -3.28 3.90
C LYS A 53 24.49 -4.51 4.02
N LYS A 54 24.53 -5.18 5.17
CA LYS A 54 23.61 -6.30 5.45
C LYS A 54 22.16 -5.81 5.41
N VAL A 55 21.33 -6.56 4.70
CA VAL A 55 19.87 -6.35 4.65
C VAL A 55 19.29 -6.62 6.04
N LEU A 56 18.34 -5.78 6.46
CA LEU A 56 17.66 -5.95 7.74
C LEU A 56 16.78 -7.20 7.70
N ARG A 57 16.81 -8.01 8.77
CA ARG A 57 15.84 -9.10 8.93
C ARG A 57 14.50 -8.48 9.30
N ILE A 58 13.52 -8.60 8.42
CA ILE A 58 12.19 -7.99 8.59
C ILE A 58 11.31 -8.97 9.37
N PRO A 59 10.90 -8.66 10.62
CA PRO A 59 9.94 -9.47 11.35
C PRO A 59 8.60 -9.42 10.62
N GLY A 60 7.98 -10.60 10.44
CA GLY A 60 6.72 -10.70 9.69
C GLY A 60 6.87 -10.57 8.17
N ALA A 61 8.05 -10.80 7.59
CA ALA A 61 8.24 -10.75 6.14
C ALA A 61 7.34 -11.74 5.38
N LEU A 62 7.04 -12.90 5.97
CA LEU A 62 6.21 -13.92 5.32
C LEU A 62 4.79 -13.43 5.01
N PRO A 63 3.96 -12.99 5.99
CA PRO A 63 2.63 -12.47 5.69
C PRO A 63 2.68 -11.22 4.78
N LEU A 64 3.73 -10.41 4.91
CA LEU A 64 3.94 -9.22 4.08
C LEU A 64 4.10 -9.56 2.58
N LEU A 65 4.68 -10.72 2.28
CA LEU A 65 4.90 -11.20 0.91
C LEU A 65 3.76 -12.10 0.42
N LEU A 66 3.19 -12.92 1.30
CA LEU A 66 2.11 -13.84 0.95
C LEU A 66 0.86 -13.11 0.48
N LEU A 67 0.49 -11.99 1.11
CA LEU A 67 -0.74 -11.29 0.74
C LEU A 67 -0.67 -10.67 -0.68
N PRO A 68 0.34 -9.86 -1.04
CA PRO A 68 0.51 -9.41 -2.43
C PRO A 68 0.73 -10.57 -3.41
N GLY A 69 1.45 -11.62 -2.99
CA GLY A 69 1.64 -12.82 -3.80
C GLY A 69 0.31 -13.54 -4.11
N TYR A 70 -0.59 -13.62 -3.14
CA TYR A 70 -1.93 -14.16 -3.32
C TYR A 70 -2.77 -13.30 -4.26
N MET A 71 -2.69 -11.96 -4.17
CA MET A 71 -3.38 -11.07 -5.10
C MET A 71 -2.91 -11.25 -6.55
N LEU A 72 -1.60 -11.45 -6.78
CA LEU A 72 -1.09 -11.81 -8.10
C LEU A 72 -1.58 -13.16 -8.57
N LEU A 73 -1.61 -14.16 -7.68
CA LEU A 73 -2.13 -15.50 -7.99
C LEU A 73 -3.61 -15.45 -8.40
N GLN A 74 -4.42 -14.61 -7.75
CA GLN A 74 -5.82 -14.44 -8.13
C GLN A 74 -6.02 -13.91 -9.56
N MET A 75 -5.03 -13.19 -10.10
CA MET A 75 -5.08 -12.64 -11.46
C MET A 75 -4.69 -13.65 -12.54
N ILE A 76 -4.07 -14.77 -12.17
CA ILE A 76 -3.67 -15.81 -13.11
C ILE A 76 -4.93 -16.46 -13.70
N PRO A 77 -5.06 -16.54 -15.03
CA PRO A 77 -6.17 -17.25 -15.66
C PRO A 77 -6.01 -18.76 -15.43
N LEU A 78 -7.03 -19.38 -14.83
CA LEU A 78 -7.07 -20.79 -14.47
C LEU A 78 -8.18 -21.51 -15.27
N PRO A 79 -8.09 -22.84 -15.44
CA PRO A 79 -9.18 -23.63 -16.02
C PRO A 79 -10.47 -23.47 -15.19
N PRO A 80 -11.65 -23.35 -15.81
CA PRO A 80 -12.91 -23.13 -15.10
C PRO A 80 -13.21 -24.16 -14.03
N GLN A 81 -12.82 -25.43 -14.24
CA GLN A 81 -13.01 -26.52 -13.27
C GLN A 81 -12.23 -26.26 -11.96
N LEU A 82 -11.05 -25.65 -12.07
CA LEU A 82 -10.26 -25.29 -10.89
C LEU A 82 -10.86 -24.09 -10.18
N VAL A 83 -11.43 -23.13 -10.92
CA VAL A 83 -12.13 -21.98 -10.34
C VAL A 83 -13.44 -22.40 -9.67
N GLU A 84 -14.19 -23.33 -10.24
CA GLU A 84 -15.39 -23.92 -9.64
C GLU A 84 -15.08 -24.60 -8.30
N LEU A 85 -13.96 -25.36 -8.23
CA LEU A 85 -13.51 -26.01 -7.01
C LEU A 85 -13.04 -25.02 -5.93
N LEU A 86 -12.28 -23.99 -6.32
CA LEU A 86 -11.68 -23.04 -5.37
C LEU A 86 -12.62 -21.90 -4.96
N SER A 87 -13.46 -21.44 -5.88
CA SER A 87 -14.37 -20.30 -5.70
C SER A 87 -15.62 -20.46 -6.56
N PRO A 88 -16.60 -21.29 -6.12
CA PRO A 88 -17.83 -21.54 -6.87
C PRO A 88 -18.61 -20.25 -7.15
N ALA A 89 -18.62 -19.30 -6.21
CA ALA A 89 -19.26 -18.01 -6.41
C ALA A 89 -18.59 -17.18 -7.53
N THR A 90 -17.27 -17.26 -7.70
CA THR A 90 -16.59 -16.61 -8.84
C THR A 90 -16.98 -17.30 -10.15
N PHE A 91 -17.05 -18.62 -10.16
CA PHE A 91 -17.44 -19.39 -11.34
C PHE A 91 -18.86 -19.03 -11.81
N ASP A 92 -19.83 -18.94 -10.89
CA ASP A 92 -21.21 -18.57 -11.20
C ASP A 92 -21.32 -17.19 -11.87
N LEU A 93 -20.46 -16.25 -11.49
CA LEU A 93 -20.39 -14.92 -12.13
C LEU A 93 -19.81 -14.97 -13.55
N TYR A 94 -18.89 -15.88 -13.82
CA TYR A 94 -18.30 -16.06 -15.15
C TYR A 94 -19.10 -17.02 -16.05
N ARG A 95 -20.02 -17.81 -15.48
CA ARG A 95 -20.82 -18.81 -16.21
C ARG A 95 -21.55 -18.25 -17.43
N PRO A 96 -22.27 -17.11 -17.36
CA PRO A 96 -22.93 -16.54 -18.54
C PRO A 96 -21.92 -16.17 -19.64
N LEU A 97 -20.72 -15.74 -19.25
CA LEU A 97 -19.65 -15.38 -20.19
C LEU A 97 -19.07 -16.63 -20.88
N LEU A 98 -18.92 -17.73 -20.15
CA LEU A 98 -18.44 -19.02 -20.68
C LEU A 98 -19.46 -19.65 -21.62
N GLU A 99 -20.76 -19.50 -21.34
CA GLU A 99 -21.84 -19.98 -22.22
C GLU A 99 -21.91 -19.19 -23.54
N LEU A 100 -21.63 -17.89 -23.51
CA LEU A 100 -21.60 -17.02 -24.71
C LEU A 100 -20.31 -17.18 -25.53
N GLU A 101 -19.18 -17.49 -24.88
CA GLU A 101 -17.88 -17.69 -25.51
C GLU A 101 -17.31 -19.08 -25.13
N PRO A 102 -17.78 -20.17 -25.76
CA PRO A 102 -17.35 -21.53 -25.41
C PRO A 102 -15.85 -21.78 -25.66
N GLU A 103 -15.20 -20.98 -26.51
CA GLU A 103 -13.75 -21.00 -26.75
C GLU A 103 -12.94 -20.38 -25.59
N ARG A 104 -13.60 -19.82 -24.57
CA ARG A 104 -12.94 -19.19 -23.43
C ARG A 104 -12.56 -20.23 -22.38
N HIS A 105 -11.39 -20.83 -22.56
CA HIS A 105 -10.91 -21.93 -21.71
C HIS A 105 -10.32 -21.52 -20.36
N TYR A 106 -10.21 -20.22 -20.06
CA TYR A 106 -9.57 -19.75 -18.82
C TYR A 106 -10.24 -18.52 -18.21
N ILE A 107 -10.47 -18.58 -16.91
CA ILE A 107 -11.02 -17.49 -16.09
C ILE A 107 -10.15 -17.24 -14.85
N PRO A 108 -10.00 -15.98 -14.42
CA PRO A 108 -9.23 -15.65 -13.22
C PRO A 108 -10.01 -16.01 -11.94
N LEU A 109 -9.32 -16.13 -10.80
CA LEU A 109 -10.00 -16.26 -9.51
C LEU A 109 -10.63 -14.93 -9.04
N THR A 110 -10.05 -13.80 -9.48
CA THR A 110 -10.58 -12.47 -9.19
C THR A 110 -11.66 -12.05 -10.19
N VAL A 111 -12.80 -11.57 -9.68
CA VAL A 111 -13.87 -10.97 -10.51
C VAL A 111 -13.44 -9.61 -11.07
N ASN A 112 -12.90 -8.73 -10.23
CA ASN A 112 -12.49 -7.38 -10.61
C ASN A 112 -10.97 -7.25 -10.69
N ARG A 113 -10.40 -7.59 -11.86
CA ARG A 113 -8.95 -7.55 -12.10
C ARG A 113 -8.34 -6.17 -11.83
N LYS A 114 -9.02 -5.09 -12.23
CA LYS A 114 -8.53 -3.71 -12.06
C LYS A 114 -8.38 -3.39 -10.58
N ASN A 115 -9.40 -3.67 -9.77
CA ASN A 115 -9.36 -3.38 -8.35
C ASN A 115 -8.35 -4.26 -7.61
N THR A 116 -8.24 -5.55 -7.97
CA THR A 116 -7.24 -6.46 -7.39
C THR A 116 -5.82 -5.98 -7.67
N LEU A 117 -5.55 -5.44 -8.87
CA LEU A 117 -4.26 -4.85 -9.20
C LEU A 117 -3.98 -3.56 -8.40
N LEU A 118 -4.98 -2.69 -8.23
CA LEU A 118 -4.85 -1.49 -7.40
C LEU A 118 -4.57 -1.83 -5.94
N MET A 119 -5.28 -2.83 -5.40
CA MET A 119 -5.03 -3.34 -4.04
C MET A 119 -3.65 -3.98 -3.93
N PHE A 120 -3.19 -4.72 -4.93
CA PHE A 120 -1.82 -5.26 -4.96
C PHE A 120 -0.78 -4.15 -4.77
N PHE A 121 -0.91 -3.04 -5.50
CA PHE A 121 -0.01 -1.90 -5.34
C PHE A 121 -0.13 -1.25 -3.95
N ALA A 122 -1.35 -1.05 -3.45
CA ALA A 122 -1.58 -0.48 -2.12
C ALA A 122 -0.94 -1.33 -1.00
N PHE A 123 -1.25 -2.63 -0.97
CA PHE A 123 -0.71 -3.55 0.04
C PHE A 123 0.80 -3.73 -0.08
N SER A 124 1.34 -3.75 -1.30
CA SER A 124 2.79 -3.73 -1.50
C SER A 124 3.41 -2.48 -0.91
N SER A 125 2.82 -1.31 -1.16
CA SER A 125 3.31 -0.03 -0.62
C SER A 125 3.19 0.07 0.89
N TYR A 126 2.16 -0.50 1.51
CA TYR A 126 2.11 -0.66 2.97
C TYR A 126 3.26 -1.53 3.49
N GLY A 127 3.57 -2.62 2.77
CA GLY A 127 4.74 -3.45 3.07
C GLY A 127 6.05 -2.68 2.98
N LEU A 128 6.24 -1.89 1.93
CA LEU A 128 7.43 -1.04 1.78
C LEU A 128 7.51 0.03 2.87
N ALA A 129 6.40 0.69 3.21
CA ALA A 129 6.34 1.68 4.28
C ALA A 129 6.71 1.08 5.65
N TYR A 130 6.26 -0.15 5.92
CA TYR A 130 6.67 -0.89 7.11
C TYR A 130 8.18 -1.17 7.14
N MET A 131 8.75 -1.67 6.03
CA MET A 131 10.20 -1.90 5.92
C MET A 131 11.01 -0.61 6.10
N LEU A 132 10.56 0.50 5.49
CA LEU A 132 11.16 1.83 5.64
C LEU A 132 11.14 2.29 7.09
N THR A 133 10.02 2.09 7.78
CA THR A 133 9.86 2.41 9.20
C THR A 133 10.87 1.62 10.04
N LEU A 134 10.93 0.30 9.88
CA LEU A 134 11.89 -0.54 10.60
C LEU A 134 13.34 -0.12 10.36
N TYR A 135 13.68 0.25 9.14
CA TYR A 135 15.04 0.64 8.79
C TYR A 135 15.42 2.01 9.38
N HIS A 136 14.60 3.04 9.15
CA HIS A 136 14.90 4.41 9.57
C HIS A 136 14.73 4.59 11.08
N CYS A 137 13.66 4.03 11.66
CA CYS A 137 13.35 4.16 13.09
C CYS A 137 14.18 3.22 13.97
N ARG A 138 15.11 2.44 13.41
CA ARG A 138 16.09 1.68 14.20
C ARG A 138 17.04 2.61 14.97
N LYS A 139 17.28 3.82 14.46
CA LYS A 139 18.10 4.82 15.15
C LYS A 139 17.22 5.63 16.10
N PRO A 140 17.58 5.77 17.39
CA PRO A 140 16.74 6.45 18.38
C PRO A 140 16.49 7.91 18.02
N GLU A 141 17.49 8.59 17.43
CA GLU A 141 17.35 9.98 16.96
C GLU A 141 16.29 10.14 15.87
N LEU A 142 16.29 9.24 14.87
CA LEU A 142 15.34 9.27 13.76
C LEU A 142 13.95 8.83 14.21
N LEU A 143 13.87 7.85 15.11
CA LEU A 143 12.60 7.46 15.74
C LEU A 143 11.98 8.65 16.48
N LYS A 144 12.74 9.29 17.38
CA LYS A 144 12.26 10.47 18.13
C LYS A 144 11.80 11.57 17.19
N LYS A 145 12.57 11.88 16.15
CA LYS A 145 12.20 12.88 15.14
C LYS A 145 10.91 12.50 14.40
N THR A 146 10.78 11.25 13.96
CA THR A 146 9.58 10.75 13.27
C THR A 146 8.35 10.86 14.17
N VAL A 147 8.45 10.40 15.42
CA VAL A 147 7.36 10.47 16.40
C VAL A 147 6.94 11.91 16.68
N ILE A 148 7.89 12.84 16.89
CA ILE A 148 7.56 14.26 17.10
C ILE A 148 6.77 14.82 15.92
N ILE A 149 7.18 14.52 14.69
CA ILE A 149 6.49 14.98 13.47
C ILE A 149 5.06 14.43 13.41
N VAL A 150 4.89 13.12 13.64
CA VAL A 150 3.57 12.47 13.61
C VAL A 150 2.66 13.00 14.72
N VAL A 151 3.18 13.18 15.93
CA VAL A 151 2.42 13.76 17.06
C VAL A 151 1.98 15.18 16.75
N PHE A 152 2.87 16.02 16.20
CA PHE A 152 2.52 17.38 15.83
C PHE A 152 1.46 17.42 14.72
N LEU A 153 1.56 16.56 13.71
CA LEU A 153 0.53 16.41 12.69
C LEU A 153 -0.82 16.00 13.30
N ALA A 154 -0.82 15.01 14.21
CA ALA A 154 -2.03 14.57 14.88
C ALA A 154 -2.67 15.69 15.71
N ILE A 155 -1.88 16.52 16.38
CA ILE A 155 -2.36 17.72 17.09
C ILE A 155 -3.01 18.70 16.10
N ILE A 156 -2.37 18.98 14.96
CA ILE A 156 -2.94 19.87 13.93
C ILE A 156 -4.28 19.34 13.43
N ILE A 157 -4.35 18.06 13.05
CA ILE A 157 -5.58 17.42 12.56
C ILE A 157 -6.66 17.43 13.64
N ALA A 158 -6.31 17.20 14.92
CA ALA A 158 -7.26 17.27 16.02
C ALA A 158 -7.82 18.68 16.22
N VAL A 159 -6.97 19.72 16.13
CA VAL A 159 -7.41 21.11 16.21
C VAL A 159 -8.32 21.47 15.03
N GLU A 160 -7.95 21.06 13.81
CA GLU A 160 -8.78 21.24 12.61
C GLU A 160 -10.16 20.60 12.81
N ALA A 161 -10.21 19.34 13.26
CA ALA A 161 -11.45 18.62 13.48
C ALA A 161 -12.36 19.28 14.54
N ILE A 162 -11.77 19.83 15.62
CA ILE A 162 -12.53 20.59 16.63
C ILE A 162 -13.11 21.87 16.03
N ILE A 163 -12.33 22.61 15.25
CA ILE A 163 -12.78 23.85 14.60
C ILE A 163 -13.89 23.55 13.59
N GLN A 164 -13.74 22.51 12.76
CA GLN A 164 -14.75 22.07 11.81
C GLN A 164 -16.06 21.72 12.53
N LYS A 165 -15.99 20.94 13.61
CA LYS A 165 -17.18 20.57 14.38
C LYS A 165 -17.96 21.77 14.94
N LEU A 166 -17.27 22.86 15.29
CA LEU A 166 -17.91 24.07 15.83
C LEU A 166 -18.45 25.00 14.72
N THR A 167 -17.81 25.02 13.56
CA THR A 167 -18.13 25.97 12.48
C THR A 167 -19.10 25.39 11.45
N SER A 168 -18.98 24.09 11.17
CA SER A 168 -19.73 23.36 10.15
C SER A 168 -20.12 21.97 10.68
N PRO A 169 -21.15 21.88 11.55
CA PRO A 169 -21.52 20.62 12.22
C PRO A 169 -21.85 19.46 11.28
N ASP A 170 -22.25 19.76 10.05
CA ASP A 170 -22.65 18.78 9.03
C ASP A 170 -21.49 18.24 8.19
N MET A 171 -20.26 18.73 8.40
CA MET A 171 -19.08 18.41 7.58
C MET A 171 -17.94 17.94 8.50
N ILE A 172 -17.93 16.64 8.81
CA ILE A 172 -16.89 16.00 9.63
C ILE A 172 -15.92 15.31 8.67
N TYR A 173 -14.89 16.05 8.26
CA TYR A 173 -13.97 15.83 7.13
C TYR A 173 -14.60 16.20 5.78
N TRP A 174 -14.02 17.26 5.16
CA TRP A 174 -14.57 18.12 4.09
C TRP A 174 -15.89 18.76 4.48
#